data_AF-A0A182J5F9-F1
#
_entry.id   AF-A0A182J5F9-F1
#
_cell.length_a   1.000
_cell.length_b   1.000
_cell.length_c   1.000
_cell.angle_alpha   90.00
_cell.angle_beta   90.00
_cell.angle_gamma   90.00
#
_symmetry.space_group_name_H-M   'P 1'
#
loop_
_entity.id
_entity.type
_entity.pdbx_description
1 polymer ?
#
loop_
_entity_poly.entity_id
_entity_poly.type
_entity_poly.pdbx_seq_one_letter_code
_entity_poly.pdbx_strand_id
1 'polypeptide(L)'
;MSSISDLPPEILDHVFGYLGTADQTRARLVCHQWNEQLSTLRYTKARKLRLTFDRLNENPSDMQWLAKSIGKHHCIEVDWYTMYKKSKGPAIKNCTARLVDVLNANRFSLEELWLRNCSWTTLRAVFGALGRQRRLRNLKLTKIVGISGRRFRKIQLKEMILDEEATGWLGSLSIDVLSLNRCKIITVREEEVWSGSFWLVEYGWAR
;
A
#
# COMPACT_ATOMS: atom_id res chain seq x y z
N MET A 1 43.28 1.84 15.60
CA MET A 1 42.46 2.40 14.51
C MET A 1 41.11 1.72 14.59
N SER A 2 40.06 2.45 14.95
CA SER A 2 38.69 1.93 14.96
C SER A 2 38.23 1.72 13.52
N SER A 3 37.77 0.52 13.20
CA SER A 3 37.22 0.23 11.86
C SER A 3 35.81 0.82 11.76
N ILE A 4 35.40 1.21 10.56
CA ILE A 4 34.00 1.61 10.29
C ILE A 4 33.01 0.45 10.56
N SER A 5 33.53 -0.78 10.60
CA SER A 5 32.81 -2.00 10.98
C SER A 5 32.59 -2.14 12.49
N ASP A 6 33.14 -1.25 13.31
CA ASP A 6 33.00 -1.29 14.78
C ASP A 6 31.99 -0.25 15.29
N LEU A 7 31.21 0.36 14.39
CA LEU A 7 30.21 1.34 14.77
C LEU A 7 29.06 0.67 15.54
N PRO A 8 28.58 1.30 16.64
CA PRO A 8 27.39 0.83 17.34
C PRO A 8 26.16 0.79 16.42
N PRO A 9 25.24 -0.18 16.60
CA PRO A 9 24.01 -0.29 15.82
C PRO A 9 23.19 1.01 15.78
N GLU A 10 23.21 1.80 16.85
CA GLU A 10 22.49 3.08 16.96
C GLU A 10 23.03 4.13 15.99
N ILE A 11 24.36 4.17 15.80
CA ILE A 11 25.01 5.08 14.86
C ILE A 11 24.76 4.63 13.42
N LEU A 12 24.87 3.33 13.16
CA LEU A 12 24.50 2.75 11.87
C LEU A 12 23.04 3.05 11.53
N ASP A 13 22.17 2.98 12.53
CA ASP A 13 20.76 3.30 12.35
C ASP A 13 20.55 4.76 11.94
N HIS A 14 21.27 5.65 12.60
CA HIS A 14 21.18 7.07 12.28
C HIS A 14 21.69 7.35 10.86
N VAL A 15 22.82 6.75 10.46
CA VAL A 15 23.40 6.85 9.11
C VAL A 15 22.44 6.31 8.06
N PHE A 16 21.92 5.10 8.24
CA PHE A 16 21.00 4.48 7.29
C PHE A 16 19.66 5.21 7.17
N GLY A 17 19.23 5.91 8.23
CA GLY A 17 18.09 6.81 8.20
C GLY A 17 18.23 7.95 7.18
N TYR A 18 19.46 8.38 6.88
CA TYR A 18 19.73 9.41 5.87
C TYR A 18 19.90 8.87 4.45
N LEU A 19 20.09 7.55 4.29
CA LEU A 19 20.34 6.95 2.99
C LEU A 19 19.05 6.66 2.22
N GLY A 20 19.06 6.93 0.91
CA GLY A 20 18.02 6.47 0.00
C GLY A 20 18.04 4.94 -0.18
N THR A 21 16.97 4.36 -0.73
CA THR A 21 16.84 2.90 -0.89
C THR A 21 17.92 2.28 -1.77
N ALA A 22 18.37 2.99 -2.80
CA ALA A 22 19.48 2.58 -3.65
C ALA A 22 20.80 2.54 -2.86
N ASP A 23 21.07 3.58 -2.06
CA ASP A 23 22.27 3.68 -1.24
C ASP A 23 22.30 2.66 -0.11
N GLN A 24 21.15 2.43 0.54
CA GLN A 24 21.01 1.33 1.49
C GLN A 24 21.29 -0.03 0.82
N THR A 25 20.92 -0.21 -0.45
CA THR A 25 21.22 -1.46 -1.18
C THR A 25 22.71 -1.63 -1.42
N ARG A 26 23.42 -0.53 -1.73
CA ARG A 26 24.88 -0.52 -1.85
C ARG A 26 25.59 -0.72 -0.51
N ALA A 27 25.09 -0.08 0.55
CA ALA A 27 25.61 -0.17 1.91
C ALA A 27 25.62 -1.61 2.44
N ARG A 28 24.67 -2.45 2.04
CA ARG A 28 24.65 -3.89 2.38
C ARG A 28 25.87 -4.66 1.88
N LEU A 29 26.56 -4.16 0.86
CA LEU A 29 27.72 -4.82 0.28
C LEU A 29 29.02 -4.47 1.00
N VAL A 30 29.00 -3.50 1.93
CA VAL A 30 30.19 -3.00 2.62
C VAL A 30 30.72 -4.03 3.62
N CYS A 31 29.87 -4.50 4.53
CA CYS A 31 30.24 -5.54 5.50
C CYS A 31 29.00 -6.30 6.03
N HIS A 32 29.25 -7.41 6.74
CA HIS A 32 28.20 -8.27 7.29
C HIS A 32 27.27 -7.52 8.25
N GLN A 33 27.84 -6.77 9.20
CA GLN A 33 27.08 -6.01 10.20
C GLN A 33 26.10 -5.01 9.56
N TRP A 34 26.54 -4.29 8.52
CA TRP A 34 25.69 -3.35 7.80
C TRP A 34 24.54 -4.07 7.08
N ASN A 35 24.81 -5.24 6.51
CA ASN A 35 23.78 -6.06 5.89
C ASN A 35 22.76 -6.57 6.92
N GLU A 36 23.21 -7.06 8.08
CA GLU A 36 22.34 -7.52 9.16
C GLU A 36 21.47 -6.37 9.66
N GLN A 37 22.07 -5.22 9.96
CA GLN A 37 21.36 -4.05 10.47
C GLN A 37 20.28 -3.57 9.50
N LEU A 38 20.61 -3.46 8.21
CA LEU A 38 19.64 -3.08 7.17
C LEU A 38 18.59 -4.18 6.90
N SER A 39 18.85 -5.43 7.27
CA SER A 39 17.89 -6.54 7.19
C SER A 39 16.94 -6.60 8.38
N THR A 40 17.19 -5.83 9.44
CA THR A 40 16.28 -5.78 10.59
C THR A 40 14.86 -5.36 10.19
N LEU A 41 13.90 -5.74 11.01
CA LEU A 41 12.49 -5.38 10.82
C LEU A 41 12.27 -3.87 10.72
N ARG A 42 13.14 -3.06 11.33
CA ARG A 42 13.05 -1.60 11.32
C ARG A 42 13.16 -1.02 9.91
N TYR A 43 14.16 -1.46 9.12
CA TYR A 43 14.36 -0.96 7.75
C TYR A 43 13.50 -1.66 6.72
N THR A 44 13.15 -2.93 6.96
CA THR A 44 12.23 -3.66 6.07
C THR A 44 10.79 -3.14 6.22
N LYS A 45 10.36 -2.77 7.42
CA LYS A 45 9.09 -2.06 7.69
C LYS A 45 9.11 -0.57 7.32
N ALA A 46 10.21 -0.03 6.78
CA ALA A 46 10.25 1.34 6.27
C ALA A 46 10.07 1.41 4.74
N ARG A 47 10.08 0.26 4.05
CA ARG A 47 10.00 0.22 2.59
C ARG A 47 8.56 0.39 2.09
N LYS A 48 8.21 1.65 1.84
CA LYS A 48 6.98 2.07 1.17
C LYS A 48 7.20 2.10 -0.34
N LEU A 49 6.48 1.26 -1.08
CA LEU A 49 6.48 1.29 -2.54
C LEU A 49 5.35 2.20 -3.02
N ARG A 50 5.71 3.27 -3.74
CA ARG A 50 4.73 4.14 -4.41
C ARG A 50 4.67 3.80 -5.89
N LEU A 51 3.49 3.37 -6.32
CA LEU A 51 3.16 3.01 -7.70
C LEU A 51 2.17 4.04 -8.25
N THR A 52 2.60 4.78 -9.25
CA THR A 52 1.71 5.60 -10.08
C THR A 52 1.31 4.81 -11.31
N PHE A 53 0.20 5.18 -11.95
CA PHE A 53 -0.21 4.55 -13.21
C PHE A 53 0.91 4.61 -14.27
N ASP A 54 1.62 5.74 -14.38
CA ASP A 54 2.71 5.89 -15.34
C ASP A 54 3.82 4.85 -15.08
N ARG A 55 4.24 4.67 -13.82
CA ARG A 55 5.21 3.63 -13.43
C ARG A 55 4.72 2.21 -13.67
N LEU A 56 3.42 1.96 -13.46
CA LEU A 56 2.82 0.65 -13.74
C LEU A 56 2.76 0.37 -15.24
N ASN A 57 2.64 1.41 -16.06
CA ASN A 57 2.56 1.34 -17.52
C ASN A 57 3.94 1.35 -18.19
N GLU A 58 4.93 1.95 -17.54
CA GLU A 58 6.34 1.95 -17.91
C GLU A 58 6.91 0.51 -18.03
N ASN A 59 8.14 0.43 -18.55
CA ASN A 59 8.83 -0.78 -19.00
C ASN A 59 8.44 -2.06 -18.22
N PRO A 60 7.90 -3.10 -18.88
CA PRO A 60 7.53 -4.37 -18.22
C PRO A 60 8.68 -4.99 -17.40
N SER A 61 9.92 -4.73 -17.80
CA SER A 61 11.14 -5.23 -17.16
C SER A 61 11.30 -4.70 -15.73
N ASP A 62 10.96 -3.43 -15.48
CA ASP A 62 11.06 -2.81 -14.16
C ASP A 62 10.03 -3.40 -13.19
N MET A 63 8.84 -3.70 -13.71
CA MET A 63 7.78 -4.37 -12.95
C MET A 63 8.14 -5.83 -12.64
N GLN A 64 8.81 -6.53 -13.56
CA GLN A 64 9.35 -7.86 -13.27
C GLN A 64 10.41 -7.81 -12.18
N TRP A 65 11.27 -6.78 -12.17
CA TRP A 65 12.25 -6.59 -11.10
C TRP A 65 11.57 -6.33 -9.75
N LEU A 66 10.53 -5.48 -9.73
CA LEU A 66 9.72 -5.24 -8.54
C LEU A 66 9.02 -6.53 -8.05
N ALA A 67 8.49 -7.34 -8.96
CA ALA A 67 7.90 -8.64 -8.61
C ALA A 67 8.95 -9.66 -8.11
N LYS A 68 10.18 -9.61 -8.62
CA LYS A 68 11.31 -10.44 -8.14
C LYS A 68 11.87 -9.96 -6.80
N SER A 69 11.61 -8.72 -6.40
CA SER A 69 12.01 -8.16 -5.11
C SER A 69 11.12 -8.66 -3.94
N ILE A 70 10.86 -9.98 -3.93
CA ILE A 70 9.97 -10.71 -3.02
C ILE A 70 10.24 -10.32 -1.56
N GLY A 71 9.16 -10.02 -0.83
CA GLY A 71 9.18 -9.87 0.61
C GLY A 71 9.73 -8.54 1.15
N LYS A 72 10.01 -7.56 0.28
CA LYS A 72 10.69 -6.32 0.69
C LYS A 72 9.75 -5.16 1.02
N HIS A 73 8.48 -5.22 0.63
CA HIS A 73 7.55 -4.11 0.82
C HIS A 73 6.51 -4.48 1.87
N HIS A 74 6.46 -3.67 2.92
CA HIS A 74 5.44 -3.75 3.98
C HIS A 74 4.24 -2.85 3.67
N CYS A 75 4.47 -1.75 2.92
CA CYS A 75 3.45 -0.80 2.52
C CYS A 75 3.54 -0.57 1.01
N ILE A 76 2.41 -0.74 0.32
CA ILE A 76 2.27 -0.38 -1.09
C ILE A 76 1.19 0.70 -1.19
N GLU A 77 1.55 1.82 -1.79
CA GLU A 77 0.65 2.92 -2.12
C GLU A 77 0.50 3.00 -3.63
N VAL A 78 -0.73 2.91 -4.11
CA VAL A 78 -1.06 2.99 -5.52
C VAL A 78 -1.96 4.18 -5.76
N ASP A 79 -1.56 5.05 -6.69
CA ASP A 79 -2.35 6.18 -7.14
C ASP A 79 -2.66 6.08 -8.63
N TRP A 80 -3.95 6.00 -8.93
CA TRP A 80 -4.49 5.89 -10.28
C TRP A 80 -4.98 7.22 -10.85
N TYR A 81 -4.74 8.36 -10.20
CA TYR A 81 -5.26 9.66 -10.65
C TYR A 81 -4.95 9.99 -12.12
N THR A 82 -3.73 9.70 -12.57
CA THR A 82 -3.30 10.01 -13.95
C THR A 82 -4.01 9.15 -15.01
N MET A 83 -4.65 8.05 -14.62
CA MET A 83 -5.35 7.11 -15.49
C MET A 83 -6.62 7.71 -16.12
N TYR A 84 -7.42 8.43 -15.34
CA TYR A 84 -8.73 8.93 -15.80
C TYR A 84 -8.62 9.99 -16.90
N LYS A 85 -7.50 10.72 -16.95
CA LYS A 85 -7.33 11.80 -17.92
C LYS A 85 -6.76 11.35 -19.27
N LYS A 86 -6.09 10.19 -19.34
CA LYS A 86 -5.20 9.87 -20.48
C LYS A 86 -5.42 8.50 -21.12
N SER A 87 -6.07 7.55 -20.46
CA SER A 87 -5.88 6.14 -20.80
C SER A 87 -7.10 5.47 -21.41
N LYS A 88 -6.87 4.70 -22.50
CA LYS A 88 -7.85 3.79 -23.10
C LYS A 88 -7.98 2.50 -22.29
N GLY A 89 -9.12 1.82 -22.40
CA GLY A 89 -9.44 0.58 -21.66
C GLY A 89 -8.38 -0.55 -21.63
N PRO A 90 -7.57 -0.80 -22.67
CA PRO A 90 -6.56 -1.87 -22.64
C PRO A 90 -5.40 -1.61 -21.66
N ALA A 91 -4.91 -0.38 -21.56
CA ALA A 91 -3.79 -0.03 -20.70
C ALA A 91 -4.12 -0.25 -19.21
N ILE A 92 -5.37 0.03 -18.86
CA ILE A 92 -5.95 -0.19 -17.52
C ILE A 92 -5.84 -1.66 -17.12
N LYS A 93 -6.25 -2.58 -18.01
CA LYS A 93 -6.21 -4.02 -17.73
C LYS A 93 -4.78 -4.50 -17.51
N ASN A 94 -3.84 -4.03 -18.32
CA ASN A 94 -2.42 -4.39 -18.19
C ASN A 94 -1.81 -3.88 -16.88
N CYS A 95 -2.05 -2.61 -16.53
CA CYS A 95 -1.59 -2.06 -15.25
C CYS A 95 -2.19 -2.79 -14.05
N THR A 96 -3.47 -3.17 -14.16
CA THR A 96 -4.16 -3.93 -13.11
C THR A 96 -3.53 -5.31 -12.93
N ALA A 97 -3.23 -6.02 -14.02
CA ALA A 97 -2.56 -7.31 -13.99
C ALA A 97 -1.17 -7.20 -13.33
N ARG A 98 -0.38 -6.20 -13.73
CA ARG A 98 0.95 -5.95 -13.15
C ARG A 98 0.89 -5.62 -11.65
N LEU A 99 -0.10 -4.83 -11.23
CA LEU A 99 -0.31 -4.57 -9.81
C LEU A 99 -0.63 -5.87 -9.06
N VAL A 100 -1.50 -6.72 -9.60
CA VAL A 100 -1.81 -8.02 -9.02
C VAL A 100 -0.56 -8.89 -8.87
N ASP A 101 0.33 -8.89 -9.87
CA ASP A 101 1.60 -9.62 -9.80
C ASP A 101 2.51 -9.10 -8.68
N VAL A 102 2.62 -7.77 -8.54
CA VAL A 102 3.38 -7.15 -7.42
C VAL A 102 2.77 -7.51 -6.08
N LEU A 103 1.45 -7.47 -5.94
CA LEU A 103 0.77 -7.87 -4.69
C LEU A 103 1.02 -9.35 -4.37
N ASN A 104 0.95 -10.24 -5.37
CA ASN A 104 1.23 -11.66 -5.20
C ASN A 104 2.69 -11.91 -4.77
N ALA A 105 3.64 -11.18 -5.34
CA ALA A 105 5.05 -11.25 -4.96
C ALA A 105 5.31 -10.79 -3.51
N ASN A 106 4.49 -9.86 -2.99
CA ASN A 106 4.62 -9.33 -1.64
C ASN A 106 3.65 -10.00 -0.63
N ARG A 107 3.11 -11.18 -0.95
CA ARG A 107 2.00 -11.81 -0.18
C ARG A 107 2.27 -12.12 1.29
N PHE A 108 3.55 -12.22 1.65
CA PHE A 108 4.01 -12.57 3.00
C PHE A 108 4.69 -11.40 3.74
N SER A 109 4.81 -10.23 3.09
CA SER A 109 5.43 -9.04 3.69
C SER A 109 4.46 -7.87 3.76
N LEU A 110 3.46 -7.82 2.89
CA LEU A 110 2.53 -6.70 2.81
C LEU A 110 1.65 -6.64 4.06
N GLU A 111 1.79 -5.55 4.82
CA GLU A 111 0.97 -5.24 6.00
C GLU A 111 0.00 -4.08 5.72
N GLU A 112 0.36 -3.18 4.81
CA GLU A 112 -0.45 -2.03 4.43
C GLU A 112 -0.62 -1.90 2.91
N LEU A 113 -1.84 -1.64 2.47
CA LEU A 113 -2.14 -1.33 1.07
C LEU A 113 -3.00 -0.07 1.00
N TRP A 114 -2.54 0.91 0.25
CA TRP A 114 -3.26 2.16 0.02
C TRP A 114 -3.61 2.25 -1.46
N LEU A 115 -4.89 2.41 -1.77
CA LEU A 115 -5.42 2.48 -3.12
C LEU A 115 -6.18 3.80 -3.30
N ARG A 116 -5.68 4.66 -4.17
CA ARG A 116 -6.26 5.97 -4.46
C ARG A 116 -6.76 6.03 -5.90
N ASN A 117 -7.89 6.68 -6.11
CA ASN A 117 -8.45 6.94 -7.44
C ASN A 117 -8.70 5.63 -8.24
N CYS A 118 -9.05 4.52 -7.57
CA CYS A 118 -9.21 3.23 -8.25
C CYS A 118 -10.61 3.08 -8.86
N SER A 119 -10.69 2.47 -10.04
CA SER A 119 -11.97 1.95 -10.55
C SER A 119 -12.39 0.69 -9.80
N TRP A 120 -13.71 0.44 -9.76
CA TRP A 120 -14.26 -0.81 -9.23
C TRP A 120 -13.67 -2.07 -9.89
N THR A 121 -13.41 -2.04 -11.20
CA THR A 121 -12.82 -3.18 -11.92
C THR A 121 -11.40 -3.50 -11.42
N THR A 122 -10.60 -2.47 -11.19
CA THR A 122 -9.25 -2.58 -10.61
C THR A 122 -9.34 -3.09 -9.18
N LEU A 123 -10.23 -2.51 -8.38
CA LEU A 123 -10.44 -2.91 -7.00
C LEU A 123 -10.84 -4.38 -6.90
N ARG A 124 -11.77 -4.86 -7.73
CA ARG A 124 -12.17 -6.27 -7.77
C ARG A 124 -11.00 -7.21 -8.08
N ALA A 125 -10.14 -6.85 -9.03
CA ALA A 125 -8.97 -7.64 -9.37
C ALA A 125 -7.96 -7.68 -8.21
N VAL A 126 -7.70 -6.51 -7.59
CA VAL A 126 -6.84 -6.40 -6.40
C VAL A 126 -7.38 -7.25 -5.26
N PHE A 127 -8.67 -7.16 -4.93
CA PHE A 127 -9.30 -7.96 -3.88
C PHE A 127 -9.19 -9.47 -4.14
N GLY A 128 -9.24 -9.90 -5.42
CA GLY A 128 -8.96 -11.28 -5.80
C GLY A 128 -7.55 -11.75 -5.44
N ALA A 129 -6.55 -10.86 -5.58
CA ALA A 129 -5.18 -11.11 -5.14
C ALA A 129 -5.03 -11.02 -3.62
N LEU A 130 -5.80 -10.12 -2.98
CA LEU A 130 -5.76 -9.90 -1.53
C LEU A 130 -6.26 -11.09 -0.72
N GLY A 131 -7.20 -11.88 -1.25
CA GLY A 131 -7.68 -13.10 -0.58
C GLY A 131 -6.58 -14.13 -0.30
N ARG A 132 -5.39 -13.98 -0.90
CA ARG A 132 -4.21 -14.84 -0.68
C ARG A 132 -3.18 -14.22 0.27
N GLN A 133 -3.40 -13.01 0.75
CA GLN A 133 -2.48 -12.26 1.60
C GLN A 133 -2.65 -12.70 3.05
N ARG A 134 -1.55 -13.06 3.70
CA ARG A 134 -1.60 -13.58 5.08
C ARG A 134 -1.34 -12.54 6.16
N ARG A 135 -0.81 -11.37 5.78
CA ARG A 135 -0.34 -10.35 6.72
C ARG A 135 -0.92 -8.96 6.52
N LEU A 136 -1.76 -8.77 5.50
CA LEU A 136 -2.39 -7.48 5.28
C LEU A 136 -3.28 -7.13 6.49
N ARG A 137 -2.98 -6.01 7.13
CA ARG A 137 -3.69 -5.52 8.32
C ARG A 137 -4.45 -4.24 8.03
N ASN A 138 -3.85 -3.38 7.21
CA ASN A 138 -4.35 -2.03 6.97
C ASN A 138 -4.65 -1.87 5.47
N LEU A 139 -5.92 -1.61 5.15
CA LEU A 139 -6.34 -1.25 3.80
C LEU A 139 -6.91 0.16 3.81
N LYS A 140 -6.33 1.07 3.01
CA LYS A 140 -6.82 2.43 2.85
C LYS A 140 -7.34 2.61 1.44
N LEU A 141 -8.61 2.99 1.29
CA LEU A 141 -9.23 3.27 0.01
C LEU A 141 -9.63 4.74 -0.04
N THR A 142 -9.32 5.41 -1.14
CA THR A 142 -9.62 6.85 -1.34
C THR A 142 -10.08 7.06 -2.78
N LYS A 143 -11.18 7.79 -3.00
CA LYS A 143 -11.74 8.21 -4.28
C LYS A 143 -12.00 7.03 -5.23
N ILE A 144 -12.83 6.09 -4.80
CA ILE A 144 -13.14 4.90 -5.60
C ILE A 144 -14.30 5.17 -6.56
N VAL A 145 -14.08 4.99 -7.85
CA VAL A 145 -15.11 5.26 -8.88
C VAL A 145 -15.90 4.00 -9.22
N GLY A 146 -17.24 4.11 -9.24
CA GLY A 146 -18.15 3.10 -9.81
C GLY A 146 -18.46 1.89 -8.90
N ILE A 147 -18.38 2.06 -7.59
CA ILE A 147 -18.58 1.02 -6.56
C ILE A 147 -20.06 0.82 -6.12
N SER A 148 -21.03 1.45 -6.81
CA SER A 148 -22.38 1.69 -6.27
C SER A 148 -23.22 0.45 -6.43
N GLY A 149 -23.86 0.03 -5.33
CA GLY A 149 -24.65 -1.20 -5.29
C GLY A 149 -23.82 -2.49 -5.47
N ARG A 150 -22.49 -2.44 -5.25
CA ARG A 150 -21.61 -3.62 -5.39
C ARG A 150 -21.30 -4.22 -4.02
N ARG A 151 -21.22 -5.55 -3.95
CA ARG A 151 -20.89 -6.31 -2.74
C ARG A 151 -19.41 -6.69 -2.72
N PHE A 152 -18.76 -6.53 -1.59
CA PHE A 152 -17.42 -7.08 -1.35
C PHE A 152 -17.47 -8.51 -0.85
N ARG A 153 -16.41 -9.27 -1.15
CA ARG A 153 -16.18 -10.55 -0.48
C ARG A 153 -15.55 -10.31 0.88
N LYS A 154 -15.83 -11.21 1.83
CA LYS A 154 -15.25 -11.22 3.17
C LYS A 154 -13.72 -11.28 3.10
N ILE A 155 -13.06 -10.27 3.66
CA ILE A 155 -11.61 -10.22 3.90
C ILE A 155 -11.39 -9.89 5.37
N GLN A 156 -10.50 -10.62 6.03
CA GLN A 156 -10.10 -10.30 7.41
C GLN A 156 -9.08 -9.16 7.38
N LEU A 157 -9.49 -7.98 7.83
CA LEU A 157 -8.63 -6.81 7.99
C LEU A 157 -8.66 -6.38 9.47
N LYS A 158 -7.63 -5.68 9.92
CA LYS A 158 -7.60 -5.08 11.26
C LYS A 158 -8.15 -3.66 11.22
N GLU A 159 -7.83 -2.92 10.16
CA GLU A 159 -8.25 -1.54 9.96
C GLU A 159 -8.58 -1.30 8.50
N MET A 160 -9.70 -0.62 8.27
CA MET A 160 -10.12 -0.18 6.95
C MET A 160 -10.45 1.31 7.03
N ILE A 161 -9.70 2.12 6.30
CA ILE A 161 -9.93 3.57 6.23
C ILE A 161 -10.58 3.89 4.90
N LEU A 162 -11.73 4.55 4.97
CA LEU A 162 -12.52 5.00 3.83
C LEU A 162 -12.64 6.52 3.88
N ASP A 163 -12.55 7.18 2.73
CA ASP A 163 -12.83 8.61 2.65
C ASP A 163 -14.32 8.91 2.58
N GLU A 164 -14.68 10.18 2.75
CA GLU A 164 -16.06 10.66 2.76
C GLU A 164 -16.86 10.17 1.56
N GLU A 165 -16.29 10.30 0.36
CA GLU A 165 -16.89 9.76 -0.86
C GLU A 165 -17.22 8.29 -0.64
N ALA A 166 -16.25 7.43 -0.31
CA ALA A 166 -16.46 5.99 -0.08
C ALA A 166 -17.42 5.63 1.06
N THR A 167 -17.71 6.55 1.98
CA THR A 167 -18.53 6.28 3.17
C THR A 167 -20.03 6.44 2.93
N GLY A 168 -20.44 7.28 1.98
CA GLY A 168 -21.82 7.30 1.47
C GLY A 168 -22.30 5.94 0.92
N TRP A 169 -21.38 5.02 0.65
CA TRP A 169 -21.62 3.70 0.06
C TRP A 169 -21.85 2.65 1.14
N LEU A 170 -21.36 2.86 2.37
CA LEU A 170 -21.62 1.98 3.51
C LEU A 170 -23.12 1.88 3.80
N GLY A 171 -23.89 2.94 3.58
CA GLY A 171 -25.36 2.92 3.66
C GLY A 171 -26.05 2.03 2.62
N SER A 172 -25.36 1.67 1.53
CA SER A 172 -25.87 0.79 0.45
C SER A 172 -25.31 -0.64 0.52
N LEU A 173 -24.35 -0.88 1.41
CA LEU A 173 -23.76 -2.19 1.65
C LEU A 173 -24.61 -2.92 2.69
N SER A 174 -25.24 -4.04 2.31
CA SER A 174 -25.81 -4.96 3.29
C SER A 174 -24.71 -5.40 4.26
N ILE A 175 -24.88 -4.99 5.52
CA ILE A 175 -23.95 -5.17 6.64
C ILE A 175 -23.67 -6.66 6.88
N ASP A 176 -24.56 -7.55 6.45
CA ASP A 176 -24.45 -9.01 6.62
C ASP A 176 -23.26 -9.67 5.90
N VAL A 177 -22.58 -8.97 4.97
CA VAL A 177 -21.60 -9.60 4.05
C VAL A 177 -20.16 -9.13 4.31
N LEU A 178 -19.97 -8.06 5.07
CA LEU A 178 -18.66 -7.61 5.54
C LEU A 178 -18.47 -8.09 6.98
N SER A 179 -17.95 -9.31 7.16
CA SER A 179 -17.45 -9.73 8.47
C SER A 179 -16.14 -9.00 8.77
N LEU A 180 -16.32 -7.74 9.17
CA LEU A 180 -15.32 -6.83 9.70
C LEU A 180 -15.19 -7.09 11.20
N ASN A 181 -15.04 -8.36 11.59
CA ASN A 181 -14.89 -8.70 13.01
C ASN A 181 -13.61 -8.03 13.51
N ARG A 182 -13.76 -7.05 14.42
CA ARG A 182 -12.66 -6.21 14.98
C ARG A 182 -12.00 -5.26 13.96
N CYS A 183 -12.70 -4.89 12.89
CA CYS A 183 -12.21 -3.89 11.97
C CYS A 183 -12.68 -2.49 12.42
N LYS A 184 -11.73 -1.59 12.67
CA LYS A 184 -12.04 -0.18 12.90
C LYS A 184 -12.31 0.47 11.55
N ILE A 185 -13.54 0.93 11.33
CA ILE A 185 -13.86 1.77 10.17
C ILE A 185 -13.56 3.20 10.59
N ILE A 186 -12.61 3.81 9.90
CA ILE A 186 -12.29 5.22 10.08
C ILE A 186 -12.82 5.97 8.87
N THR A 187 -13.82 6.78 9.13
CA THR A 187 -14.36 7.80 8.22
C THR A 187 -13.48 9.04 8.39
N VAL A 188 -12.83 9.49 7.32
CA VAL A 188 -12.10 10.76 7.34
C VAL A 188 -12.84 11.75 6.46
N ARG A 189 -13.29 12.86 7.06
CA ARG A 189 -13.81 14.04 6.33
C ARG A 189 -12.69 15.07 6.19
N GLU A 190 -12.54 15.57 4.97
CA GLU A 190 -11.64 16.68 4.66
C GLU A 190 -12.49 17.96 4.67
N GLU A 191 -12.41 18.75 5.74
CA GLU A 191 -13.08 20.05 5.78
C GLU A 191 -12.11 21.14 5.28
N GLU A 192 -12.44 21.76 4.15
CA GLU A 192 -11.75 22.96 3.67
C GLU A 192 -12.25 24.18 4.45
N VAL A 193 -11.50 24.58 5.48
CA VAL A 193 -11.63 25.92 6.09
C VAL A 193 -10.62 26.83 5.41
N TRP A 194 -11.02 28.08 5.11
CA TRP A 194 -10.32 29.10 4.31
C TRP A 194 -8.87 29.48 4.76
N SER A 195 -8.24 28.76 5.69
CA SER A 195 -6.86 28.98 6.12
C SER A 195 -6.02 27.72 6.41
N GLY A 196 -6.52 26.51 6.12
CA GLY A 196 -5.74 25.28 6.26
C GLY A 196 -6.62 24.02 6.36
N SER A 197 -6.15 22.92 5.78
CA SER A 197 -6.84 21.63 5.79
C SER A 197 -6.71 20.96 7.16
N PHE A 198 -7.83 20.64 7.80
CA PHE A 198 -7.88 19.77 8.97
C PHE A 198 -8.64 18.48 8.64
N TRP A 199 -8.25 17.38 9.27
CA TRP A 199 -8.87 16.07 9.07
C TRP A 199 -9.79 15.76 10.25
N LEU A 200 -11.09 15.67 9.99
CA LEU A 200 -12.09 15.24 10.98
C LEU A 200 -12.21 13.71 10.90
N VAL A 201 -11.96 13.05 12.02
CA VAL A 201 -11.91 11.59 12.10
C VAL A 201 -13.12 11.09 12.90
N GLU A 202 -14.07 10.48 12.22
CA GLU A 202 -15.20 9.79 12.86
C GLU A 202 -14.85 8.31 13.06
N TYR A 203 -15.13 7.80 14.27
CA TYR A 203 -14.86 6.40 14.61
C TYR A 203 -16.17 5.61 14.67
N GLY A 204 -16.28 4.60 13.81
CA GLY A 204 -17.37 3.63 13.83
C GLY A 204 -16.84 2.21 14.07
N TRP A 205 -17.53 1.44 14.92
CA TRP A 205 -17.32 0.00 15.02
C TRP A 205 -18.36 -0.70 14.14
N ALA A 206 -17.91 -1.59 13.24
CA ALA A 206 -18.81 -2.50 12.55
C ALA A 206 -19.41 -3.47 13.60
N ARG A 207 -20.74 -3.48 13.74
CA ARG A 207 -21.48 -4.44 14.58
C ARG A 207 -21.72 -5.74 13.82
#